data_AF-A0A7X8WZE4-F1
#
_entry.id   AF-A0A7X8WZE4-F1
#
_cell.length_a   1.000
_cell.length_b   1.000
_cell.length_c   1.000
_cell.angle_alpha   90.00
_cell.angle_beta   90.00
_cell.angle_gamma   90.00
#
_symmetry.space_group_name_H-M   'P 1'
#
loop_
_entity.id
_entity.type
_entity.pdbx_description
1 polymer ?
#
loop_
_entity_poly.entity_id
_entity_poly.type
_entity_poly.pdbx_seq_one_letter_code
_entity_poly.pdbx_strand_id
1 'polypeptide(L)'
;MAKLLYRLGSSAAKRPFAVVFTWLVLLAIAAGSFLTFGGTLVSTVDIPGTPTAQTTDRLEDEFPEAARGTGNVVFQTENGSPFTADQREHIE
;
A
#
# COMPACT_ATOMS: atom_id res chain seq x y z
N MET A 1 35.80 14.89 4.74
CA MET A 1 34.34 14.78 4.55
C MET A 1 33.64 16.15 4.54
N ALA A 2 33.72 16.96 5.59
CA ALA A 2 32.98 18.23 5.71
C ALA A 2 33.20 19.24 4.55
N LYS A 3 34.41 19.34 4.00
CA LYS A 3 34.70 20.24 2.85
C LYS A 3 33.97 19.86 1.56
N LEU A 4 33.68 18.56 1.35
CA LEU A 4 32.92 18.09 0.19
C LEU A 4 31.43 18.44 0.35
N LEU A 5 30.84 18.16 1.52
CA LEU A 5 29.47 18.54 1.82
C LEU A 5 29.27 20.06 1.80
N TYR A 6 30.23 20.84 2.29
CA TYR A 6 30.17 22.30 2.22
C TYR A 6 30.18 22.81 0.78
N ARG A 7 30.95 22.19 -0.12
CA ARG A 7 30.96 22.57 -1.55
C ARG A 7 29.68 22.15 -2.27
N LEU A 8 29.14 20.96 -1.98
CA LEU A 8 27.86 20.52 -2.54
C LEU A 8 26.71 21.39 -2.03
N GLY A 9 26.63 21.62 -0.71
CA GLY A 9 25.63 22.47 -0.08
C GLY A 9 25.73 23.93 -0.54
N SER A 10 26.95 24.48 -0.66
CA SER A 10 27.18 25.82 -1.22
C SER A 10 26.72 25.91 -2.67
N SER A 11 26.98 24.90 -3.50
CA SER A 11 26.57 24.90 -4.91
C SER A 11 25.05 24.76 -5.05
N ALA A 12 24.42 23.95 -4.18
CA ALA A 12 22.97 23.84 -4.08
C ALA A 12 22.33 25.17 -3.63
N ALA A 13 22.92 25.83 -2.62
CA ALA A 13 22.44 27.12 -2.11
C ALA A 13 22.60 28.28 -3.10
N LYS A 14 23.57 28.21 -4.02
CA LYS A 14 23.75 29.23 -5.07
C LYS A 14 22.67 29.17 -6.15
N ARG A 15 21.99 28.04 -6.33
CA ARG A 15 20.93 27.86 -7.33
C ARG A 15 19.76 27.05 -6.74
N PRO A 16 19.05 27.59 -5.73
CA PRO A 16 18.01 26.86 -5.03
C PRO A 16 16.89 26.40 -5.97
N PHE A 17 16.47 27.27 -6.90
CA PHE A 17 15.44 26.95 -7.88
C PHE A 17 15.84 25.79 -8.82
N ALA A 18 17.10 25.70 -9.24
CA ALA A 18 17.56 24.61 -10.10
C ALA A 18 17.54 23.27 -9.35
N VAL A 19 17.91 23.27 -8.07
CA VAL A 19 17.89 22.06 -7.22
C VAL A 19 16.44 21.61 -6.98
N VAL A 20 15.55 22.55 -6.65
CA VAL A 20 14.12 22.27 -6.45
C VAL A 20 13.51 21.73 -7.74
N PHE A 21 13.74 22.39 -8.88
CA PHE A 21 13.23 21.93 -10.17
C PHE A 21 13.72 20.53 -10.52
N THR A 22 15.02 20.25 -10.31
CA THR A 22 15.59 18.91 -10.53
C THR A 22 14.88 17.86 -9.68
N TRP A 23 14.63 18.15 -8.41
CA TRP A 23 13.90 17.24 -7.53
C TRP A 23 12.46 17.02 -7.97
N LEU A 24 11.75 18.08 -8.37
CA LEU A 24 10.39 17.97 -8.88
C LEU A 24 10.33 17.14 -10.16
N VAL A 25 11.28 17.31 -11.07
CA VAL A 25 11.39 16.49 -12.28
C VAL A 25 11.64 15.02 -11.93
N LEU A 26 12.57 14.73 -11.01
CA LEU A 26 12.83 13.36 -10.57
C LEU A 26 11.60 12.70 -9.94
N LEU A 27 10.87 13.42 -9.09
CA LEU A 27 9.63 12.92 -8.49
C LEU A 27 8.54 12.69 -9.54
N ALA A 28 8.39 13.61 -10.50
CA ALA A 28 7.44 13.46 -11.59
C ALA A 28 7.76 12.23 -12.46
N ILE A 29 9.04 11.97 -12.73
CA ILE A 29 9.47 10.77 -13.46
C ILE A 29 9.17 9.52 -12.64
N ALA A 30 9.46 9.50 -11.34
CA ALA A 30 9.20 8.36 -10.47
C ALA A 30 7.70 8.06 -10.36
N ALA A 31 6.87 9.09 -10.12
CA ALA A 31 5.42 8.96 -10.05
C ALA A 31 4.83 8.56 -11.41
N GLY A 32 5.26 9.19 -12.50
CA GLY A 32 4.83 8.82 -13.85
C GLY A 32 5.19 7.38 -14.19
N SER A 33 6.39 6.93 -13.85
CA SER A 33 6.82 5.54 -14.00
C SER A 33 5.97 4.60 -13.17
N PHE A 34 5.68 4.96 -11.91
CA PHE A 34 4.81 4.14 -11.07
C PHE A 34 3.38 4.04 -11.60
N LEU A 35 2.81 5.13 -12.11
CA LEU A 35 1.46 5.11 -12.69
C LEU A 35 1.39 4.32 -14.00
N THR A 36 2.48 4.28 -14.77
CA THR A 36 2.53 3.59 -16.07
C THR A 36 3.00 2.14 -15.99
N PHE A 37 3.87 1.81 -15.03
CA PHE A 37 4.50 0.48 -14.89
C PHE A 37 4.26 -0.21 -13.54
N GLY A 38 3.67 0.47 -12.55
CA GLY A 38 3.53 -0.05 -11.17
C GLY A 38 2.54 -1.20 -10.99
N GLY A 39 1.75 -1.51 -12.02
CA GLY A 39 0.74 -2.56 -11.95
C GLY A 39 -0.38 -2.24 -10.95
N THR A 40 -1.27 -3.20 -10.72
CA THR A 40 -2.21 -3.12 -9.60
C THR A 40 -1.42 -3.38 -8.33
N LEU A 41 -1.56 -2.55 -7.29
CA LEU A 41 -1.02 -2.86 -5.96
C LEU A 41 -1.82 -4.03 -5.40
N VAL A 42 -1.55 -5.25 -5.87
CA VAL A 42 -2.09 -6.44 -5.24
C VAL A 42 -1.30 -6.63 -3.96
N SER A 43 -1.98 -6.65 -2.82
CA SER A 43 -1.36 -6.93 -1.52
C SER A 43 -0.95 -8.42 -1.39
N THR A 44 -0.96 -9.16 -2.49
CA THR A 44 -0.40 -10.50 -2.63
C THR A 44 1.03 -10.34 -3.11
N VAL A 45 1.98 -10.57 -2.21
CA VAL A 45 3.38 -10.77 -2.59
C VAL A 45 3.43 -12.15 -3.28
N ASP A 46 3.09 -12.18 -4.57
CA ASP A 46 3.20 -13.39 -5.38
C ASP A 46 4.69 -13.60 -5.71
N ILE A 47 5.34 -14.44 -4.91
CA ILE A 47 6.68 -14.96 -5.21
C ILE A 47 6.49 -16.04 -6.28
N PRO A 48 6.89 -15.79 -7.54
CA PRO A 48 6.68 -16.74 -8.63
C PRO A 48 7.46 -18.03 -8.34
N GLY A 49 6.78 -19.18 -8.44
CA GLY A 49 7.40 -20.51 -8.32
C GLY A 49 7.22 -21.20 -6.97
N THR A 50 6.40 -20.68 -6.06
CA THR A 50 6.04 -21.40 -4.82
C THR A 50 4.75 -22.23 -5.00
N PRO A 51 4.66 -23.45 -4.43
CA PRO A 51 3.48 -24.34 -4.57
C PRO A 51 2.15 -23.70 -4.14
N THR A 52 2.22 -22.68 -3.27
CA THR A 52 1.07 -21.92 -2.78
C THR A 52 0.41 -21.09 -3.89
N ALA A 53 1.19 -20.54 -4.83
CA ALA A 53 0.66 -19.73 -5.94
C ALA A 53 -0.23 -20.56 -6.89
N GLN A 54 0.18 -21.79 -7.22
CA GLN A 54 -0.64 -22.70 -8.06
C GLN A 54 -1.94 -23.14 -7.39
N THR A 55 -2.01 -23.10 -6.05
CA THR A 55 -3.23 -23.47 -5.33
C THR A 55 -4.24 -22.34 -5.35
N THR A 56 -3.78 -21.09 -5.22
CA THR A 56 -4.62 -19.89 -5.37
C THR A 56 -5.17 -19.75 -6.79
N ASP A 57 -4.32 -19.91 -7.82
CA ASP A 57 -4.73 -19.85 -9.23
C ASP A 57 -5.83 -20.89 -9.54
N ARG A 58 -5.73 -22.10 -8.95
CA ARG A 58 -6.71 -23.17 -9.15
C ARG A 58 -8.00 -22.97 -8.36
N LEU A 59 -7.93 -22.26 -7.23
CA LEU A 59 -9.10 -21.86 -6.44
C LEU A 59 -9.90 -20.74 -7.12
N GLU A 60 -9.26 -19.80 -7.81
CA GLU A 60 -9.95 -18.78 -8.61
C GLU A 60 -10.64 -19.38 -9.85
N ASP A 61 -10.01 -20.35 -10.51
CA ASP A 61 -10.57 -21.03 -11.69
C ASP A 61 -11.77 -21.94 -11.33
N GLU A 62 -11.73 -22.64 -10.18
CA GLU A 62 -12.82 -23.54 -9.78
C GLU A 62 -13.88 -22.89 -8.87
N PHE A 63 -13.54 -21.82 -8.13
CA PHE A 63 -14.46 -21.15 -7.19
C PHE A 63 -14.33 -19.61 -7.25
N PRO A 64 -14.86 -18.97 -8.32
CA PRO A 64 -14.80 -17.51 -8.50
C PRO A 64 -15.54 -16.70 -7.41
N GLU A 65 -16.37 -17.35 -6.58
CA GLU A 65 -17.05 -16.70 -5.46
C GLU A 65 -16.17 -16.57 -4.19
N ALA A 66 -15.12 -17.38 -4.05
CA ALA A 66 -14.24 -17.38 -2.87
C ALA A 66 -13.27 -16.17 -2.83
N ALA A 67 -13.05 -15.52 -3.98
CA ALA A 67 -12.28 -14.28 -4.07
C ALA A 67 -12.99 -13.08 -3.42
N ARG A 68 -14.29 -13.18 -3.14
CA ARG A 68 -15.04 -12.22 -2.30
C ARG A 68 -14.93 -12.66 -0.84
N GLY A 69 -13.76 -12.45 -0.23
CA GLY A 69 -13.50 -12.73 1.18
C GLY A 69 -14.55 -12.08 2.08
N THR A 70 -15.58 -12.83 2.45
CA THR A 70 -16.65 -12.37 3.35
C THR A 70 -16.28 -12.85 4.75
N GLY A 71 -15.63 -11.99 5.51
CA GLY A 71 -15.30 -12.25 6.92
C GLY A 71 -16.50 -11.92 7.81
N ASN A 72 -17.19 -12.94 8.34
CA ASN A 72 -18.23 -12.71 9.34
C ASN A 72 -17.59 -12.44 10.71
N VAL A 73 -17.78 -11.25 11.25
CA VAL A 73 -17.38 -10.87 12.61
C VAL A 73 -18.60 -10.95 13.52
N VAL A 74 -18.56 -11.81 14.54
CA VAL A 74 -19.66 -11.98 15.51
C VAL A 74 -19.27 -11.29 16.82
N PHE A 75 -20.08 -10.31 17.23
CA PHE A 75 -19.92 -9.64 18.52
C PHE A 75 -20.81 -10.31 19.57
N GLN A 76 -20.23 -10.64 20.72
CA GLN A 76 -20.96 -11.19 21.87
C GLN A 76 -20.68 -10.33 23.12
N THR A 77 -21.71 -10.11 23.94
CA THR A 77 -21.52 -9.46 25.24
C THR A 77 -21.04 -10.49 26.25
N GLU A 78 -20.10 -10.13 27.13
CA GLU A 78 -19.53 -11.06 28.13
C GLU A 78 -20.60 -11.64 29.07
N ASN A 79 -21.68 -10.89 29.28
CA ASN A 79 -22.75 -11.23 30.22
C ASN A 79 -23.99 -11.85 29.54
N GLY A 80 -23.96 -12.08 28.23
CA GLY A 80 -25.11 -12.59 27.47
C GLY A 80 -26.31 -11.63 27.40
N SER A 81 -26.18 -10.42 27.94
CA SER A 81 -27.20 -9.38 27.87
C SER A 81 -27.34 -8.85 26.43
N PRO A 82 -28.56 -8.45 26.01
CA PRO A 82 -28.76 -7.80 24.72
C PRO A 82 -27.92 -6.52 24.62
N PHE A 83 -27.34 -6.25 23.43
CA PHE A 83 -26.70 -4.97 23.15
C PHE A 83 -27.69 -3.82 23.35
N THR A 84 -27.24 -2.76 24.03
CA THR A 84 -28.00 -1.51 24.16
C THR A 84 -28.09 -0.77 22.83
N ALA A 85 -29.01 0.20 22.72
CA ALA A 85 -29.16 0.99 21.49
C ALA A 85 -27.85 1.70 21.10
N ASP A 86 -27.18 2.33 22.06
CA ASP A 86 -25.90 3.02 21.85
C ASP A 86 -24.76 2.07 21.40
N GLN A 87 -24.78 0.81 21.85
CA GLN A 87 -23.79 -0.20 21.46
C GLN A 87 -24.00 -0.71 20.04
N ARG A 88 -25.26 -0.77 19.58
CA ARG A 88 -25.57 -1.16 18.19
C ARG A 88 -25.13 -0.10 17.20
N GLU A 89 -25.24 1.17 17.57
CA GLU A 89 -24.78 2.31 16.75
C GLU A 89 -23.26 2.34 16.56
N HIS A 90 -22.48 1.73 17.46
CA HIS A 90 -21.01 1.64 17.34
C HIS A 90 -20.51 0.37 16.62
N ILE A 91 -21.40 -0.56 16.27
CA ILE A 91 -21.06 -1.84 15.61
C ILE A 91 -21.39 -1.82 14.10
N GLU A 92 -22.24 -0.89 13.63
CA GLU A 92 -22.40 -0.56 12.20
C GLU A 92 -21.23 0.28 11.67
#